data_AF-A0A1W5ZR01-F1
#
_entry.id   AF-A0A1W5ZR01-F1
#
_cell.length_a   1.000
_cell.length_b   1.000
_cell.length_c   1.000
_cell.angle_alpha   90.00
_cell.angle_beta   90.00
_cell.angle_gamma   90.00
#
_symmetry.space_group_name_H-M   'P 1'
#
loop_
_entity.id
_entity.type
_entity.pdbx_description
1 polymer ?
#
loop_
_entity_poly.entity_id
_entity_poly.type
_entity_poly.pdbx_seq_one_letter_code
_entity_poly.pdbx_strand_id
1 'polypeptide(L)'
;MTTGIELIFQILVIAIGGFFVYYGITYTPGKHEQATKQAKLDLRTKEDFGYKWLAEFVVKAPWWWGRVFFISVGGVIIFLALMGKHTFQ
;
A
#
# COMPACT_ATOMS: atom_id res chain seq x y z
N MET A 1 -21.88 -21.27 8.63
CA MET A 1 -22.07 -20.29 9.72
C MET A 1 -20.77 -19.51 9.85
N THR A 2 -20.75 -18.27 9.36
CA THR A 2 -19.60 -17.37 9.53
C THR A 2 -19.46 -17.10 11.02
N THR A 3 -18.35 -17.49 11.63
CA THR A 3 -18.14 -17.24 13.06
C THR A 3 -18.04 -15.72 13.30
N GLY A 4 -18.44 -15.22 14.48
CA GLY A 4 -18.34 -13.79 14.79
C GLY A 4 -16.90 -13.24 14.64
N ILE A 5 -15.90 -14.11 14.79
CA ILE A 5 -14.48 -13.82 14.60
C ILE A 5 -14.14 -13.57 13.12
N GLU A 6 -14.64 -14.37 12.18
CA GLU A 6 -14.43 -14.16 10.74
C GLU A 6 -14.95 -12.80 10.27
N LEU A 7 -16.09 -12.37 10.81
CA LEU A 7 -16.70 -11.09 10.48
C LEU A 7 -15.86 -9.90 10.99
N ILE A 8 -15.27 -10.03 12.19
CA ILE A 8 -14.31 -9.04 12.73
C ILE A 8 -13.06 -8.98 11.85
N PHE A 9 -12.49 -10.13 11.48
CA PHE A 9 -11.33 -10.19 10.59
C PHE A 9 -11.63 -9.56 9.23
N GLN A 10 -12.80 -9.84 8.65
CA GLN A 10 -13.20 -9.26 7.38
C GLN A 10 -13.30 -7.73 7.44
N ILE A 11 -13.93 -7.20 8.49
CA ILE A 11 -14.01 -5.74 8.72
C ILE A 11 -12.60 -5.15 8.85
N LEU A 12 -11.70 -5.83 9.58
CA LEU A 12 -10.32 -5.37 9.75
C LEU A 12 -9.57 -5.32 8.41
N VAL A 13 -9.70 -6.35 7.56
CA VAL A 13 -9.06 -6.39 6.24
C VAL A 13 -9.62 -5.31 5.32
N ILE A 14 -10.93 -5.07 5.34
CA ILE A 14 -11.56 -3.98 4.58
C ILE A 14 -11.04 -2.62 5.09
N ALA A 15 -10.90 -2.44 6.40
CA ALA A 15 -10.34 -1.21 6.97
C ALA A 15 -8.88 -1.00 6.55
N ILE A 16 -8.05 -2.05 6.50
CA ILE A 16 -6.69 -1.99 5.97
C ILE A 16 -6.71 -1.60 4.49
N GLY A 17 -7.53 -2.25 3.66
CA GLY A 17 -7.65 -1.88 2.25
C GLY A 17 -8.11 -0.43 2.04
N GLY A 18 -9.09 0.01 2.83
CA GLY A 18 -9.57 1.39 2.85
C GLY A 18 -8.48 2.39 3.25
N PHE A 19 -7.64 2.05 4.22
CA PHE A 19 -6.47 2.85 4.60
C PHE A 19 -5.50 3.03 3.43
N PHE A 20 -5.20 1.96 2.69
CA PHE A 20 -4.33 2.03 1.51
C PHE A 20 -4.93 2.92 0.42
N VAL A 21 -6.23 2.79 0.12
CA VAL A 21 -6.91 3.66 -0.85
C VAL A 21 -6.88 5.12 -0.40
N TYR A 22 -7.20 5.39 0.87
CA TYR A 22 -7.14 6.73 1.45
C TYR A 22 -5.73 7.33 1.33
N TYR A 23 -4.70 6.55 1.64
CA TYR A 23 -3.32 6.99 1.53
C TYR A 23 -2.93 7.31 0.08
N GLY A 24 -3.39 6.49 -0.88
CA GLY A 24 -3.20 6.75 -2.30
C GLY A 24 -3.89 8.04 -2.77
N ILE A 25 -5.13 8.29 -2.35
CA ILE A 25 -5.87 9.51 -2.69
C ILE A 25 -5.19 10.75 -2.09
N THR A 26 -4.74 10.65 -0.84
CA THR A 26 -4.02 11.72 -0.12
C THR A 26 -2.52 11.77 -0.42
N TYR A 27 -2.05 10.97 -1.38
CA TYR A 27 -0.67 10.98 -1.85
C TYR A 27 -0.46 12.18 -2.77
N THR A 28 0.31 13.15 -2.29
CA THR A 28 0.61 14.40 -2.99
C THR A 28 2.05 14.40 -3.52
N PRO A 29 2.36 15.24 -4.51
CA PRO A 29 3.73 15.42 -5.00
C PRO A 29 4.73 15.77 -3.88
N GLY A 30 4.30 16.55 -2.88
CA GLY A 30 5.16 16.92 -1.73
C GLY A 30 5.52 15.72 -0.85
N LYS A 31 4.58 14.81 -0.58
CA LYS A 31 4.87 13.55 0.13
C LYS A 31 5.80 12.65 -0.67
N HIS A 32 5.63 12.63 -1.99
CA HIS A 32 6.50 11.89 -2.89
C HIS A 32 7.93 12.45 -2.89
N GLU A 33 8.09 13.78 -2.94
CA GLU A 33 9.41 14.41 -2.88
C GLU A 33 10.14 14.11 -1.56
N GLN A 34 9.42 14.12 -0.43
CA GLN A 34 9.98 13.73 0.87
C GLN A 34 10.44 12.26 0.87
N ALA A 35 9.60 11.34 0.35
CA ALA A 35 9.95 9.93 0.23
C ALA A 35 11.18 9.72 -0.68
N THR A 36 11.27 10.46 -1.78
CA THR A 36 12.41 10.42 -2.71
C THR A 36 13.69 10.96 -2.08
N LYS A 37 13.61 12.02 -1.28
CA LYS A 37 14.77 12.54 -0.52
C LYS A 37 15.27 11.51 0.49
N GLN A 38 14.35 10.88 1.22
CA GLN A 38 14.68 9.85 2.20
C GLN A 38 15.26 8.60 1.54
N ALA A 39 14.68 8.14 0.43
CA ALA A 39 15.22 7.05 -0.38
C ALA A 39 16.64 7.34 -0.89
N LYS A 40 16.92 8.57 -1.34
CA LYS A 40 18.29 8.98 -1.74
C LYS A 40 19.28 8.95 -0.58
N LEU A 41 18.85 9.35 0.62
CA LEU A 41 19.68 9.28 1.83
C LEU A 41 19.94 7.82 2.21
N ASP A 42 18.91 6.98 2.24
CA ASP A 42 19.04 5.56 2.56
C ASP A 42 19.97 4.84 1.56
N LEU A 43 19.84 5.13 0.25
CA LEU A 43 20.72 4.58 -0.79
C LEU A 43 22.20 4.97 -0.64
N ARG A 44 22.49 6.14 -0.07
CA ARG A 44 23.87 6.61 0.19
C ARG A 44 24.45 6.07 1.50
N THR A 45 23.60 5.82 2.48
CA THR A 45 24.03 5.58 3.86
C THR A 45 23.99 4.10 4.23
N LYS A 46 23.19 3.29 3.52
CA LYS A 46 23.00 1.87 3.83
C LYS A 46 23.48 1.03 2.65
N GLU A 47 24.71 0.51 2.77
CA GLU A 47 25.32 -0.37 1.75
C GLU A 47 24.57 -1.69 1.59
N ASP A 48 23.97 -2.21 2.66
CA ASP A 48 23.34 -3.54 2.72
C ASP A 48 21.81 -3.48 2.82
N PHE A 49 21.20 -2.54 2.07
CA PHE A 49 19.75 -2.36 2.10
C PHE A 49 19.08 -3.36 1.14
N GLY A 50 18.43 -4.39 1.69
CA GLY A 50 17.66 -5.38 0.90
C GLY A 50 16.57 -4.79 -0.01
N TYR A 51 16.22 -3.52 0.21
CA TYR A 51 15.24 -2.76 -0.59
C TYR A 51 15.89 -1.69 -1.49
N LYS A 52 17.18 -1.83 -1.85
CA LYS A 52 17.89 -0.91 -2.74
C LYS A 52 17.14 -0.69 -4.05
N TRP A 53 16.62 -1.77 -4.65
CA TRP A 53 15.80 -1.71 -5.87
C TRP A 53 14.54 -0.85 -5.66
N LEU A 54 13.87 -0.98 -4.51
CA LEU A 54 12.64 -0.25 -4.22
C LEU A 54 12.94 1.25 -4.04
N ALA A 55 14.03 1.59 -3.36
CA ALA A 55 14.46 2.97 -3.20
C ALA A 55 14.86 3.59 -4.56
N GLU A 56 15.59 2.86 -5.42
CA GLU A 56 15.88 3.31 -6.78
C GLU A 56 14.62 3.50 -7.63
N PHE A 57 13.65 2.60 -7.47
CA PHE A 57 12.35 2.69 -8.14
C PHE A 57 11.59 3.92 -7.67
N VAL A 58 11.50 4.19 -6.36
CA VAL A 58 10.83 5.38 -5.82
C VAL A 58 11.47 6.67 -6.32
N VAL A 59 12.79 6.70 -6.48
CA VAL A 59 13.52 7.87 -6.99
C VAL A 59 13.25 8.14 -8.48
N LYS A 60 13.07 7.09 -9.28
CA LYS A 60 12.82 7.19 -10.73
C LYS A 60 11.33 7.29 -11.07
N ALA A 61 10.46 6.76 -10.21
CA ALA A 61 9.03 6.71 -10.43
C ALA A 61 8.43 8.13 -10.31
N PRO A 62 7.54 8.52 -11.21
CA PRO A 62 6.85 9.79 -11.08
C PRO A 62 5.78 9.72 -9.97
N TRP A 63 5.46 10.86 -9.36
CA TRP A 63 4.65 10.94 -8.14
C TRP A 63 3.29 10.20 -8.21
N TRP A 64 2.67 10.16 -9.40
CA TRP A 64 1.39 9.48 -9.62
C TRP A 64 1.49 7.96 -9.55
N TRP A 65 2.68 7.36 -9.74
CA TRP A 65 2.87 5.92 -9.59
C TRP A 65 2.64 5.45 -8.15
N GLY A 66 3.07 6.22 -7.15
CA GLY A 66 2.77 5.91 -5.75
C GLY A 66 1.27 5.89 -5.49
N ARG A 67 0.54 6.87 -6.04
CA ARG A 67 -0.91 6.96 -5.95
C ARG A 67 -1.61 5.75 -6.60
N VAL A 68 -1.21 5.38 -7.81
CA VAL A 68 -1.74 4.21 -8.52
C VAL A 68 -1.46 2.94 -7.71
N PHE A 69 -0.22 2.75 -7.23
CA PHE A 69 0.16 1.58 -6.43
C PHE A 69 -0.71 1.43 -5.16
N PHE A 70 -0.83 2.49 -4.35
CA PHE A 70 -1.61 2.43 -3.12
C PHE A 70 -3.11 2.18 -3.37
N ILE A 71 -3.68 2.82 -4.41
CA ILE A 71 -5.09 2.61 -4.78
C ILE A 71 -5.31 1.19 -5.29
N SER A 72 -4.43 0.67 -6.16
CA SER A 72 -4.54 -0.68 -6.71
C SER A 72 -4.42 -1.75 -5.62
N VAL A 73 -3.42 -1.63 -4.73
CA VAL A 73 -3.25 -2.57 -3.61
C VAL A 73 -4.44 -2.53 -2.67
N GLY A 74 -4.88 -1.33 -2.26
CA GLY A 74 -6.05 -1.19 -1.40
C GLY A 74 -7.34 -1.74 -2.04
N GLY A 75 -7.54 -1.48 -3.34
CA GLY A 75 -8.68 -2.00 -4.10
C GLY A 75 -8.66 -3.53 -4.20
N VAL A 76 -7.51 -4.15 -4.44
CA VAL A 76 -7.35 -5.61 -4.47
C VAL A 76 -7.64 -6.21 -3.09
N ILE A 77 -7.14 -5.61 -2.01
CA ILE A 77 -7.40 -6.08 -0.64
C ILE A 77 -8.91 -6.06 -0.35
N ILE A 78 -9.59 -4.95 -0.65
CA ILE A 78 -11.04 -4.82 -0.46
C ILE A 78 -11.78 -5.85 -1.32
N PHE A 79 -11.39 -5.99 -2.60
CA PHE A 79 -12.01 -6.94 -3.52
C PHE A 79 -11.88 -8.39 -3.03
N LEU A 80 -10.69 -8.81 -2.60
CA LEU A 80 -10.44 -10.15 -2.05
C LEU A 80 -11.23 -10.37 -0.75
N ALA A 81 -11.32 -9.36 0.11
CA ALA A 81 -12.11 -9.45 1.34
C ALA A 81 -13.62 -9.59 1.06
N LEU A 82 -14.12 -9.00 -0.03
CA LEU A 82 -15.51 -9.16 -0.47
C LEU A 82 -15.75 -10.51 -1.15
N MET A 83 -14.83 -10.95 -2.01
CA MET A 83 -14.91 -12.26 -2.68
C MET A 83 -14.80 -13.43 -1.70
N GLY A 84 -13.93 -13.32 -0.68
CA GLY A 84 -13.82 -14.31 0.38
C GLY A 84 -15.13 -14.55 1.13
N LYS A 85 -16.01 -13.54 1.23
CA LYS A 85 -17.36 -13.75 1.77
C LYS A 85 -18.25 -14.59 0.84
N HIS A 86 -18.04 -14.50 -0.47
CA HIS A 86 -18.87 -15.17 -1.47
C HIS A 86 -18.44 -16.62 -1.74
N THR A 87 -17.19 -16.99 -1.45
CA THR A 87 -16.67 -18.37 -1.60
C THR A 87 -16.77 -19.24 -0.35
N PHE A 88 -16.98 -18.65 0.83
CA PHE A 88 -17.10 -19.38 2.12
C PHE A 88 -18.52 -19.37 2.73
N GLN A 89 -19.53 -18.91 1.99
CA GLN A 89 -20.95 -19.15 2.29
C GLN A 89 -21.42 -20.44 1.63
#